data_AF-A0A8R7R9C6-F1
#
_entry.id   AF-A0A8R7R9C6-F1
#
_cell.length_a   1.000
_cell.length_b   1.000
_cell.length_c   1.000
_cell.angle_alpha   90.00
_cell.angle_beta   90.00
_cell.angle_gamma   90.00
#
_symmetry.space_group_name_H-M   'P 1'
#
loop_
_entity.id
_entity.type
_entity.pdbx_description
1 polymer ?
#
loop_
_entity_poly.entity_id
_entity_poly.type
_entity_poly.pdbx_seq_one_letter_code
_entity_poly.pdbx_strand_id
1 'polypeptide(L)'
;MVPFYCENKHTGIGSAIEYAICVLEVKVIVVIGHSRCGGIKTLLSLKDGADDCFKFVEDWVRIGLSAKRKVEDEYSGKPPEQQCAFLEKAVVDVSLDNLRTYPFVKDGVDNGTVKLVGGHYDFVSGKFDTWKAKNQTSSHRSSL
;
A
#
# COMPACT_ATOMS: atom_id res chain seq x y z
N MET A 1 0.20 5.03 2.78
CA MET A 1 0.32 4.63 1.36
C MET A 1 1.75 4.82 0.93
N VAL A 2 2.27 3.89 0.14
CA VAL A 2 3.60 3.99 -0.49
C VAL A 2 3.40 3.93 -2.01
N PRO A 3 3.86 4.93 -2.79
CA PRO A 3 3.83 4.89 -4.25
C PRO A 3 4.83 3.87 -4.80
N PHE A 4 4.66 3.47 -6.05
CA PHE A 4 5.69 2.71 -6.76
C PHE A 4 6.94 3.57 -6.96
N TYR A 5 8.08 2.91 -7.12
CA TYR A 5 9.36 3.56 -7.35
C TYR A 5 9.34 4.33 -8.67
N CYS A 6 9.69 5.61 -8.58
CA CYS A 6 9.91 6.47 -9.73
C CYS A 6 10.99 7.47 -9.34
N GLU A 7 12.13 7.45 -10.03
CA GLU A 7 13.32 8.25 -9.67
C GLU A 7 13.01 9.75 -9.55
N ASN A 8 12.12 10.26 -10.41
CA ASN A 8 11.78 11.69 -10.49
C ASN A 8 10.42 12.06 -9.89
N LYS A 9 9.77 11.14 -9.16
CA LYS A 9 8.49 11.41 -8.48
C LYS A 9 8.50 10.91 -7.04
N HIS A 10 7.75 11.59 -6.17
CA HIS A 10 7.63 11.22 -4.76
C HIS A 10 8.98 11.07 -4.04
N THR A 11 9.95 11.93 -4.41
CA THR A 11 11.34 11.87 -3.93
C THR A 11 11.43 11.87 -2.41
N GLY A 12 10.54 12.60 -1.70
CA GLY A 12 10.50 12.56 -0.24
C GLY A 12 10.27 11.16 0.36
N ILE A 13 9.41 10.34 -0.26
CA ILE A 13 9.23 8.94 0.18
C ILE A 13 10.41 8.09 -0.26
N GLY A 14 10.86 8.24 -1.51
CA GLY A 14 12.00 7.48 -2.02
C GLY A 14 13.26 7.66 -1.17
N SER A 15 13.60 8.91 -0.85
CA SER A 15 14.75 9.25 -0.01
C SER A 15 14.63 8.68 1.41
N ALA A 16 13.43 8.70 2.01
CA ALA A 16 13.23 8.12 3.33
C ALA A 16 13.46 6.60 3.34
N ILE A 17 12.94 5.88 2.34
CA ILE A 17 13.12 4.43 2.22
C ILE A 17 14.58 4.11 1.88
N GLU A 18 15.19 4.84 0.95
CA GLU A 18 16.59 4.67 0.55
C GLU A 18 17.53 4.86 1.74
N TYR A 19 17.37 5.94 2.50
CA TYR A 19 18.22 6.18 3.66
C TYR A 19 18.05 5.09 4.73
N ALA A 20 16.81 4.67 4.99
CA ALA A 20 16.53 3.59 5.94
C ALA A 20 17.22 2.28 5.55
N ILE A 21 17.25 1.94 4.26
CA ILE A 21 17.79 0.68 3.77
C ILE A 21 19.30 0.75 3.54
N CYS A 22 19.77 1.76 2.80
CA CYS A 22 21.15 1.85 2.34
C CYS A 22 22.09 2.44 3.39
N VAL A 23 21.58 3.24 4.34
CA VAL A 23 22.42 3.92 5.34
C VAL A 23 22.17 3.38 6.74
N LEU A 24 20.91 3.28 7.16
CA LEU A 24 20.56 2.77 8.49
C LEU A 24 20.48 1.23 8.55
N GLU A 25 20.53 0.56 7.40
CA GLU A 25 20.50 -0.90 7.26
C GLU A 25 19.36 -1.60 8.02
N VAL A 26 18.17 -0.97 8.05
CA VAL A 26 17.00 -1.52 8.76
C VAL A 26 16.65 -2.91 8.24
N LYS A 27 16.31 -3.82 9.14
CA LYS A 27 15.97 -5.21 8.77
C LYS A 27 14.49 -5.43 8.53
N VAL A 28 13.63 -4.47 8.90
CA VAL A 28 12.18 -4.58 8.80
C VAL A 28 11.58 -3.24 8.38
N ILE A 29 10.72 -3.26 7.37
CA ILE A 29 9.80 -2.16 7.04
C ILE A 29 8.39 -2.62 7.38
N VAL A 30 7.67 -1.81 8.15
CA VAL A 30 6.26 -2.04 8.48
C VAL A 30 5.41 -0.95 7.83
N VAL A 31 4.40 -1.34 7.05
CA VAL A 31 3.38 -0.41 6.54
C VAL A 31 2.12 -0.58 7.37
N ILE A 32 1.73 0.48 8.10
CA ILE A 32 0.60 0.45 9.04
C ILE A 32 -0.56 1.26 8.45
N GLY A 33 -1.66 0.57 8.13
CA GLY A 33 -2.98 1.17 7.94
C GLY A 33 -3.69 1.36 9.27
N HIS A 34 -4.84 2.03 9.27
CA HIS A 34 -5.58 2.25 10.50
C HIS A 34 -7.09 2.42 10.25
N SER A 35 -7.89 2.16 11.29
CA SER A 35 -9.34 2.37 11.27
C SER A 35 -9.72 3.80 10.95
N ARG A 36 -10.88 3.98 10.30
CA ARG A 36 -11.50 5.29 10.00
C ARG A 36 -10.56 6.23 9.26
N CYS A 37 -9.76 5.69 8.34
CA CYS A 37 -8.79 6.49 7.60
C CYS A 37 -9.50 7.44 6.62
N GLY A 38 -9.37 8.76 6.85
CA GLY A 38 -9.96 9.78 5.98
C GLY A 38 -9.50 9.68 4.53
N GLY A 39 -8.22 9.38 4.29
CA GLY A 39 -7.69 9.20 2.93
C GLY A 39 -8.29 7.99 2.21
N ILE A 40 -8.54 6.89 2.93
CA ILE A 40 -9.20 5.71 2.37
C ILE A 40 -10.67 5.98 2.08
N LYS A 41 -11.35 6.73 2.95
CA LYS A 41 -12.72 7.19 2.68
C LYS A 41 -12.78 8.05 1.42
N THR A 42 -11.81 8.96 1.23
CA THR A 42 -11.69 9.76 -0.01
C THR A 42 -11.47 8.86 -1.21
N LEU A 43 -10.53 7.91 -1.13
CA LEU A 43 -10.27 6.93 -2.20
C LEU A 43 -11.53 6.16 -2.61
N LEU A 44 -12.28 5.63 -1.64
CA LEU A 44 -13.52 4.90 -1.91
C LEU A 44 -14.58 5.79 -2.59
N SER A 45 -14.58 7.08 -2.26
CA SER A 45 -15.55 8.05 -2.78
C SER A 45 -15.22 8.55 -4.19
N LEU A 46 -14.01 8.31 -4.70
CA LEU A 46 -13.62 8.71 -6.05
C LEU A 46 -14.50 8.03 -7.10
N LYS A 47 -14.98 8.82 -8.06
CA LYS A 47 -15.77 8.33 -9.19
C LYS A 47 -14.96 8.49 -10.48
N ASP A 48 -15.02 7.49 -11.35
CA ASP A 48 -14.35 7.55 -12.65
C ASP A 48 -14.95 8.67 -13.50
N GLY A 49 -14.09 9.52 -14.08
CA GLY A 49 -14.49 10.64 -14.93
C GLY A 49 -15.12 11.84 -14.21
N ALA A 50 -15.18 11.84 -12.88
CA ALA A 50 -15.58 13.01 -12.11
C ALA A 50 -14.40 13.99 -11.93
N ASP A 51 -14.71 15.28 -11.85
CA ASP A 51 -13.72 16.31 -11.53
C ASP A 51 -13.21 16.16 -10.10
N ASP A 52 -11.91 16.33 -9.92
CA ASP A 52 -11.29 16.25 -8.60
C ASP A 52 -11.71 17.47 -7.74
N CYS A 53 -12.15 17.21 -6.52
CA CYS A 53 -12.48 18.25 -5.53
C CYS A 53 -11.22 18.79 -4.83
N PHE A 54 -10.14 18.01 -4.81
CA PHE A 54 -8.84 18.39 -4.24
C PHE A 54 -7.72 18.30 -5.26
N LYS A 55 -6.82 19.29 -5.26
CA LYS A 55 -5.68 19.36 -6.20
C LYS A 55 -4.59 18.30 -5.98
N PHE A 56 -4.43 17.81 -4.75
CA PHE A 56 -3.33 16.92 -4.38
C PHE A 56 -3.78 15.65 -3.65
N VAL A 57 -4.85 15.74 -2.86
CA VAL A 57 -5.33 14.62 -2.06
C VAL A 57 -5.80 13.49 -2.96
N GLU A 58 -6.53 13.80 -4.03
CA GLU A 58 -7.08 12.79 -4.93
C GLU A 58 -5.99 12.12 -5.76
N ASP A 59 -5.08 12.89 -6.34
CA ASP A 59 -3.87 12.35 -6.99
C ASP A 59 -3.08 11.44 -6.05
N TRP A 60 -2.91 11.83 -4.78
CA TRP A 60 -2.21 11.02 -3.80
C TRP A 60 -2.91 9.70 -3.49
N VAL A 61 -4.21 9.73 -3.17
CA VAL A 61 -4.91 8.49 -2.78
C VAL A 61 -5.10 7.56 -3.97
N ARG A 62 -4.98 8.04 -5.21
CA ARG A 62 -5.03 7.21 -6.43
C ARG A 62 -3.92 6.16 -6.50
N ILE A 63 -2.86 6.26 -5.68
CA ILE A 63 -1.91 5.16 -5.43
C ILE A 63 -2.63 3.85 -5.06
N GLY A 64 -3.76 3.93 -4.35
CA GLY A 64 -4.55 2.79 -3.92
C GLY A 64 -5.65 2.33 -4.89
N LEU A 65 -5.72 2.84 -6.13
CA LEU A 65 -6.82 2.52 -7.06
C LEU A 65 -6.98 1.03 -7.35
N SER A 66 -5.89 0.27 -7.43
CA SER A 66 -5.95 -1.18 -7.63
C SER A 66 -6.64 -1.90 -6.47
N ALA A 67 -6.36 -1.48 -5.22
CA ALA A 67 -7.05 -1.98 -4.04
C ALA A 67 -8.53 -1.56 -4.03
N LYS A 68 -8.84 -0.32 -4.44
CA LYS A 68 -10.22 0.16 -4.53
C LYS A 68 -11.06 -0.71 -5.46
N ARG A 69 -10.58 -0.92 -6.70
CA ARG A 69 -11.26 -1.77 -7.70
C ARG A 69 -11.51 -3.17 -7.17
N LYS A 70 -10.48 -3.79 -6.58
CA LYS A 70 -10.60 -5.12 -5.97
C LYS A 70 -11.68 -5.18 -4.88
N VAL A 71 -11.73 -4.17 -4.01
CA VAL A 71 -12.73 -4.11 -2.94
C VAL A 71 -14.13 -3.86 -3.48
N GLU A 72 -14.27 -3.00 -4.49
CA GLU A 72 -15.55 -2.78 -5.19
C GLU A 72 -16.05 -4.08 -5.85
N ASP A 73 -15.16 -4.85 -6.49
CA ASP A 73 -15.52 -6.12 -7.12
C ASP A 73 -15.91 -7.20 -6.10
N GLU A 74 -15.09 -7.41 -5.06
CA GLU A 74 -15.29 -8.48 -4.07
C GLU A 74 -16.38 -8.16 -3.02
N TYR A 75 -16.60 -6.88 -2.73
CA TYR A 75 -17.46 -6.43 -1.62
C TYR A 75 -18.49 -5.37 -2.03
N SER A 76 -18.85 -5.27 -3.32
CA SER A 76 -19.88 -4.35 -3.85
C SER A 76 -21.19 -4.34 -3.04
N GLY A 77 -21.63 -5.50 -2.54
CA GLY A 77 -22.86 -5.64 -1.76
C GLY A 77 -22.76 -5.24 -0.27
N LYS A 78 -21.59 -4.81 0.21
CA LYS A 78 -21.37 -4.42 1.62
C LYS A 78 -21.61 -2.92 1.83
N PRO A 79 -22.01 -2.49 3.05
CA PRO A 79 -22.10 -1.07 3.38
C PRO A 79 -20.75 -0.34 3.18
N PRO A 80 -20.75 0.96 2.82
CA PRO A 80 -19.53 1.73 2.56
C PRO A 80 -18.51 1.71 3.71
N GLU A 81 -18.97 1.68 4.97
CA GLU A 81 -18.09 1.59 6.13
C GLU A 81 -17.33 0.26 6.19
N GLN A 82 -17.98 -0.84 5.83
CA GLN A 82 -17.33 -2.15 5.73
C GLN A 82 -16.35 -2.20 4.56
N GLN A 83 -16.73 -1.64 3.40
CA GLN A 83 -15.82 -1.51 2.26
C GLN A 83 -14.59 -0.67 2.62
N CYS A 84 -14.74 0.42 3.37
CA CYS A 84 -13.61 1.20 3.88
C CYS A 84 -12.68 0.35 4.75
N ALA A 85 -13.22 -0.45 5.67
CA ALA A 85 -12.40 -1.31 6.54
C ALA A 85 -11.61 -2.37 5.73
N PHE A 86 -12.21 -2.95 4.69
CA PHE A 86 -11.49 -3.84 3.77
C PHE A 86 -10.42 -3.08 2.96
N LEU A 87 -10.75 -1.89 2.48
CA LEU A 87 -9.85 -1.07 1.67
C LEU A 87 -8.65 -0.55 2.46
N GLU A 88 -8.81 -0.24 3.74
CA GLU A 88 -7.71 0.15 4.65
C GLU A 88 -6.62 -0.93 4.69
N LYS A 89 -7.00 -2.21 4.78
CA LYS A 89 -6.06 -3.34 4.76
C LYS A 89 -5.53 -3.62 3.34
N ALA A 90 -6.39 -3.54 2.31
CA ALA A 90 -5.98 -3.78 0.93
C ALA A 90 -4.97 -2.75 0.40
N VAL A 91 -5.07 -1.49 0.82
CA VAL A 91 -4.09 -0.44 0.44
C VAL A 91 -2.74 -0.63 1.13
N VAL A 92 -2.70 -1.26 2.30
CA VAL A 92 -1.44 -1.70 2.92
C VAL A 92 -0.78 -2.75 2.04
N ASP A 93 -1.53 -3.75 1.56
CA ASP A 93 -1.01 -4.76 0.62
C ASP A 93 -0.43 -4.12 -0.65
N VAL A 94 -1.15 -3.17 -1.28
CA VAL A 94 -0.64 -2.42 -2.44
C VAL A 94 0.64 -1.64 -2.12
N SER A 95 0.72 -1.05 -0.93
CA SER A 95 1.92 -0.32 -0.50
C SER A 95 3.12 -1.25 -0.29
N LEU A 96 2.90 -2.49 0.19
CA LEU A 96 3.94 -3.50 0.32
C LEU A 96 4.41 -4.00 -1.06
N ASP A 97 3.51 -4.15 -2.02
CA ASP A 97 3.87 -4.49 -3.40
C ASP A 97 4.67 -3.35 -4.05
N ASN A 98 4.24 -2.10 -3.84
CA ASN A 98 4.97 -0.92 -4.31
C ASN A 98 6.37 -0.83 -3.69
N LEU A 99 6.55 -1.17 -2.41
CA LEU A 99 7.88 -1.23 -1.79
C LEU A 99 8.84 -2.17 -2.54
N ARG A 100 8.35 -3.27 -3.13
CA ARG A 100 9.17 -4.20 -3.92
C ARG A 100 9.62 -3.64 -5.27
N THR A 101 9.08 -2.49 -5.69
CA THR A 101 9.52 -1.81 -6.93
C THR A 101 10.75 -0.94 -6.70
N TYR A 102 11.12 -0.64 -5.44
CA TYR A 102 12.34 0.07 -5.11
C TYR A 102 13.53 -0.90 -5.19
N PRO A 103 14.56 -0.64 -6.03
CA PRO A 103 15.64 -1.61 -6.27
C PRO A 103 16.33 -2.10 -4.99
N PHE A 104 16.71 -1.18 -4.09
CA PHE A 104 17.36 -1.51 -2.83
C PHE A 104 16.47 -2.25 -1.82
N VAL A 105 15.14 -2.04 -1.85
CA VAL A 105 14.20 -2.83 -1.04
C VAL A 105 14.06 -4.23 -1.63
N LYS A 106 13.90 -4.32 -2.96
CA LYS A 106 13.77 -5.59 -3.68
C LYS A 106 14.99 -6.48 -3.39
N ASP A 107 16.19 -5.96 -3.55
CA ASP A 107 17.43 -6.69 -3.29
C ASP A 107 17.52 -7.12 -1.83
N GLY A 108 17.13 -6.26 -0.88
CA GLY A 108 17.09 -6.61 0.54
C GLY A 108 16.10 -7.74 0.85
N VAL A 109 14.93 -7.74 0.21
CA VAL A 109 13.91 -8.78 0.42
C VAL A 109 14.34 -10.10 -0.23
N ASP A 110 14.87 -10.06 -1.45
CA ASP A 110 15.30 -11.26 -2.19
C ASP A 110 16.49 -11.95 -1.50
N ASN A 111 17.40 -11.16 -0.90
CA ASN A 111 18.51 -11.67 -0.09
C ASN A 111 18.11 -12.03 1.35
N GLY A 112 16.85 -11.81 1.75
CA GLY A 112 16.36 -12.09 3.10
C GLY A 112 16.91 -11.17 4.19
N THR A 113 17.57 -10.07 3.83
CA THR A 113 18.12 -9.08 4.78
C THR A 113 17.07 -8.06 5.23
N VAL A 114 15.99 -7.89 4.46
CA VAL A 114 14.87 -6.99 4.76
C VAL A 114 13.55 -7.78 4.76
N LYS A 115 12.72 -7.56 5.78
CA LYS A 115 11.37 -8.11 5.89
C LYS A 115 10.33 -7.02 5.70
N LEU A 116 9.28 -7.31 4.92
CA LEU A 116 8.13 -6.43 4.75
C LEU A 116 6.93 -6.96 5.56
N VAL A 117 6.34 -6.09 6.37
CA VAL A 117 5.22 -6.43 7.26
C VAL A 117 4.08 -5.44 7.04
N GLY A 118 2.86 -5.96 6.85
CA GLY A 118 1.64 -5.18 6.89
C GLY A 118 1.11 -5.10 8.32
N GLY A 119 0.55 -3.96 8.68
CA GLY A 119 -0.13 -3.75 9.95
C GLY A 119 -1.44 -2.99 9.76
N HIS A 120 -2.39 -3.21 10.65
CA HIS A 120 -3.59 -2.40 10.76
C HIS A 120 -3.89 -2.12 12.22
N TYR A 121 -3.95 -0.83 12.56
CA TYR A 121 -4.33 -0.38 13.90
C TYR A 121 -5.79 0.07 13.92
N ASP A 122 -6.64 -0.68 14.61
CA ASP A 122 -8.00 -0.27 14.91
C ASP A 122 -8.04 0.46 16.25
N PHE A 123 -8.02 1.79 16.21
CA PHE A 123 -8.11 2.62 17.41
C PHE A 123 -9.51 2.70 18.00
N VAL A 124 -10.54 2.21 17.30
CA VAL A 124 -11.90 2.13 17.85
C VAL A 124 -12.00 0.97 18.84
N SER A 125 -11.40 -0.18 18.49
CA SER A 125 -11.38 -1.36 19.36
C SER A 125 -10.09 -1.53 20.17
N GLY A 126 -9.03 -0.78 19.86
CA GLY A 126 -7.70 -0.91 20.45
C GLY A 126 -6.91 -2.13 19.95
N LYS A 127 -7.30 -2.72 18.82
CA LYS A 127 -6.65 -3.92 18.27
C LYS A 127 -5.57 -3.57 17.25
N PHE A 128 -4.53 -4.38 17.21
CA PHE A 128 -3.44 -4.26 16.24
C PHE A 128 -3.19 -5.60 15.55
N ASP A 129 -3.50 -5.68 14.26
CA ASP A 129 -3.26 -6.85 13.43
C ASP A 129 -1.96 -6.69 12.65
N THR A 130 -1.20 -7.77 12.46
CA THR A 130 -0.04 -7.79 11.56
C THR A 130 -0.03 -9.01 10.66
N TRP A 131 0.57 -8.87 9.47
CA TRP A 131 0.75 -9.96 8.53
C TRP A 131 2.04 -9.80 7.73
N LYS A 132 2.57 -10.92 7.23
CA LYS A 132 3.71 -10.89 6.31
C LYS A 132 3.24 -10.45 4.93
N ALA A 133 4.05 -9.65 4.23
CA ALA A 133 3.81 -9.37 2.82
C ALA A 133 3.74 -10.69 2.04
N LYS A 134 2.79 -10.79 1.11
CA LYS A 134 2.65 -11.97 0.25
C LYS A 134 3.93 -12.11 -0.59
N ASN A 135 4.38 -13.34 -0.78
CA ASN A 135 5.43 -13.62 -1.76
C ASN A 135 4.78 -13.57 -3.14
N GLN A 136 5.39 -12.85 -4.10
CA GLN A 136 4.99 -13.01 -5.49
C GLN A 136 5.40 -14.41 -5.91
N THR A 137 4.44 -15.33 -6.04
CA THR A 137 4.69 -16.59 -6.73
C THR A 137 5.06 -16.24 -8.17
N SER A 138 6.26 -16.65 -8.59
CA SER A 138 6.76 -16.50 -9.94
C SER A 138 5.87 -17.28 -10.92
N SER A 139 4.75 -16.69 -11.34
CA SER A 139 3.92 -17.20 -12.42
C SER A 139 4.48 -16.72 -13.76
N HIS A 140 5.74 -17.01 -14.06
CA HIS A 140 6.27 -17.02 -15.44
C HIS A 140 7.22 -18.21 -15.56
N ARG A 141 6.62 -19.39 -15.74
CA ARG A 141 7.29 -20.56 -16.29
C ARG A 141 6.80 -20.69 -17.73
N SER A 142 7.74 -20.53 -18.66
CA SER A 142 7.77 -20.94 -20.07
C SER A 142 6.47 -20.98 -20.87
N SER A 143 6.43 -20.19 -21.94
CA SER A 143 5.68 -20.53 -23.16
C SER A 143 6.46 -20.04 -24.36
N LEU A 144 7.19 -21.00 -24.96
CA LEU A 144 7.81 -21.05 -26.30
C LEU A 144 8.87 -19.99 -26.66
#